data_AF-A0A951MYB1-F1
#
_entry.id   AF-A0A951MYB1-F1
#
_cell.length_a   1.000
_cell.length_b   1.000
_cell.length_c   1.000
_cell.angle_alpha   90.00
_cell.angle_beta   90.00
_cell.angle_gamma   90.00
#
_symmetry.space_group_name_H-M   'P 1'
#
loop_
_entity.id
_entity.type
_entity.pdbx_description
1 polymer ?
#
loop_
_entity_poly.entity_id
_entity_poly.type
_entity_poly.pdbx_seq_one_letter_code
_entity_poly.pdbx_strand_id
1 'polypeptide(L)'
;MAGTMPHAIFIETDVDGDGLVGAYAAELPGCAVFAPTDDEAAGAMPRRVSAFTRWLRDNGERVPDFVGDNWYEVERAPARESEGGRRRASFTLDELPPSDDEYATWMRWLELAREELAEALDRGDPTAAAGLLDAIERQDVAFVRELGGQAPELRDDPIDRLYVARDGLTDALEAAGPMQDGVRRILRLAIADDLRAADALRATA
;
A
#
# COMPACT_ATOMS: atom_id res chain seq x y z
N MET A 1 29.45 9.91 -17.41
CA MET A 1 29.09 8.89 -16.43
C MET A 1 27.84 9.40 -15.72
N ALA A 2 26.65 9.02 -16.19
CA ALA A 2 25.44 9.33 -15.45
C ALA A 2 25.49 8.47 -14.16
N GLY A 3 25.62 9.11 -13.01
CA GLY A 3 25.56 8.41 -11.73
C GLY A 3 24.17 7.81 -11.59
N THR A 4 24.07 6.49 -11.43
CA THR A 4 22.85 5.81 -11.00
C THR A 4 22.51 6.37 -9.63
N MET A 5 21.46 7.19 -9.51
CA MET A 5 21.01 7.68 -8.21
C MET A 5 20.52 6.47 -7.40
N PRO A 6 21.01 6.29 -6.18
CA PRO A 6 20.59 5.16 -5.36
C PRO A 6 19.12 5.37 -4.94
N HIS A 7 18.34 4.30 -4.96
CA HIS A 7 16.91 4.33 -4.64
C HIS A 7 16.68 4.05 -3.15
N ALA A 8 15.84 4.88 -2.55
CA ALA A 8 15.54 4.83 -1.12
C ALA A 8 14.43 3.80 -0.81
N ILE A 9 14.66 2.97 0.20
CA ILE A 9 13.63 2.09 0.78
C ILE A 9 13.35 2.44 2.23
N PHE A 10 12.08 2.35 2.61
CA PHE A 10 11.65 2.35 4.00
C PHE A 10 11.43 0.92 4.47
N ILE A 11 11.87 0.62 5.69
CA ILE A 11 11.63 -0.68 6.33
C ILE A 11 10.62 -0.53 7.48
N GLU A 12 9.48 -1.21 7.34
CA GLU A 12 8.53 -1.42 8.41
C GLU A 12 8.72 -2.81 9.02
N THR A 13 8.97 -2.88 10.33
CA THR A 13 9.08 -4.17 11.02
C THR A 13 7.78 -4.53 11.73
N ASP A 14 7.52 -5.83 11.83
CA ASP A 14 6.40 -6.39 12.60
C ASP A 14 5.04 -5.91 12.07
N VAL A 15 4.85 -5.94 10.75
CA VAL A 15 3.68 -5.45 10.02
C VAL A 15 2.39 -6.12 10.51
N ASP A 16 2.42 -7.41 10.79
CA ASP A 16 1.26 -8.22 11.19
C ASP A 16 1.27 -8.64 12.67
N GLY A 17 2.33 -8.32 13.42
CA GLY A 17 2.50 -8.75 14.82
C GLY A 17 3.19 -10.11 14.97
N ASP A 18 3.53 -10.77 13.87
CA ASP A 18 4.20 -12.07 13.82
C ASP A 18 5.57 -11.98 13.12
N GLY A 19 6.17 -10.79 13.12
CA GLY A 19 7.53 -10.57 12.60
C GLY A 19 7.62 -10.31 11.11
N LEU A 20 6.51 -10.12 10.39
CA LEU A 20 6.54 -9.76 8.97
C LEU A 20 7.20 -8.39 8.76
N VAL A 21 8.08 -8.30 7.77
CA VAL A 21 8.77 -7.07 7.38
C VAL A 21 8.23 -6.56 6.05
N GLY A 22 7.94 -5.26 5.98
CA GLY A 22 7.57 -4.55 4.76
C GLY A 22 8.69 -3.62 4.28
N ALA A 23 9.18 -3.81 3.06
CA ALA A 23 10.07 -2.86 2.39
C ALA A 23 9.29 -2.04 1.35
N TYR A 24 9.38 -0.72 1.40
CA TYR A 24 8.64 0.19 0.51
C TYR A 24 9.61 1.04 -0.32
N ALA A 25 9.38 1.17 -1.62
CA ALA A 25 10.09 2.15 -2.43
C ALA A 25 9.58 3.57 -2.10
N ALA A 26 10.47 4.44 -1.63
CA ALA A 26 10.10 5.79 -1.19
C ALA A 26 9.50 6.66 -2.33
N GLU A 27 9.96 6.43 -3.55
CA GLU A 27 9.57 7.18 -4.75
C GLU A 27 8.33 6.61 -5.46
N LEU A 28 7.85 5.43 -5.03
CA LEU A 28 6.75 4.70 -5.66
C LEU A 28 5.74 4.24 -4.61
N PRO A 29 4.73 5.07 -4.27
CA PRO A 29 3.66 4.67 -3.37
C PRO A 29 2.99 3.38 -3.83
N GLY A 30 2.81 2.42 -2.90
CA GLY A 30 2.26 1.10 -3.20
C GLY A 30 3.28 0.04 -3.65
N CYS A 31 4.47 0.44 -4.07
CA CYS A 31 5.52 -0.51 -4.44
C CYS A 31 6.22 -1.06 -3.19
N ALA A 32 5.70 -2.19 -2.69
CA ALA A 32 6.20 -2.83 -1.49
C ALA A 32 6.52 -4.33 -1.68
N VAL A 33 7.46 -4.83 -0.87
CA VAL A 33 7.73 -6.25 -0.65
C VAL A 33 7.42 -6.59 0.80
N PHE A 34 6.82 -7.76 1.03
CA PHE A 34 6.59 -8.30 2.36
C PHE A 34 7.32 -9.64 2.51
N ALA A 35 8.17 -9.77 3.53
CA ALA A 35 8.98 -10.97 3.74
C ALA A 35 9.27 -11.22 5.24
N PRO A 36 9.68 -12.43 5.63
CA PRO A 36 10.04 -12.75 7.02
C PRO A 36 11.26 -12.00 7.57
N THR A 37 12.13 -11.47 6.71
CA THR A 37 13.36 -10.79 7.14
C THR A 37 13.63 -9.52 6.33
N ASP A 38 14.39 -8.61 6.93
CA ASP A 38 14.83 -7.37 6.28
C ASP A 38 15.60 -7.63 4.99
N ASP A 39 16.55 -8.57 5.02
CA ASP A 39 17.40 -8.90 3.89
C ASP A 39 16.59 -9.46 2.71
N GLU A 40 15.59 -10.29 2.99
CA GLU A 40 14.69 -10.81 1.96
C GLU A 40 13.78 -9.71 1.41
N ALA A 41 13.23 -8.85 2.28
CA ALA A 41 12.37 -7.75 1.87
C ALA A 41 13.12 -6.74 0.99
N ALA A 42 14.28 -6.26 1.44
CA ALA A 42 15.13 -5.32 0.72
C ALA A 42 15.72 -5.95 -0.56
N GLY A 43 16.18 -7.20 -0.49
CA GLY A 43 16.79 -7.91 -1.63
C GLY A 43 15.82 -8.17 -2.79
N ALA A 44 14.51 -8.23 -2.52
CA ALA A 44 13.49 -8.42 -3.55
C ALA A 44 12.97 -7.10 -4.17
N MET A 45 13.31 -5.94 -3.62
CA MET A 45 12.86 -4.63 -4.13
C MET A 45 13.17 -4.37 -5.61
N PRO A 46 14.35 -4.71 -6.16
CA PRO A 46 14.63 -4.48 -7.59
C PRO A 46 13.63 -5.20 -8.51
N ARG A 47 13.26 -6.44 -8.16
CA ARG A 47 12.28 -7.23 -8.91
C ARG A 47 10.87 -6.66 -8.74
N ARG A 48 10.50 -6.28 -7.52
CA ARG A 48 9.19 -5.68 -7.24
C ARG A 48 9.00 -4.38 -8.00
N VAL A 49 9.99 -3.49 -8.00
CA VAL A 49 9.97 -2.24 -8.76
C VAL A 49 9.87 -2.50 -10.25
N SER A 50 10.61 -3.48 -10.78
CA SER A 50 10.49 -3.88 -12.19
C SER A 50 9.08 -4.37 -12.54
N ALA A 51 8.44 -5.13 -11.65
CA ALA A 51 7.05 -5.60 -11.85
C ALA A 51 6.04 -4.45 -11.72
N PHE A 52 6.17 -3.61 -10.69
CA PHE A 52 5.27 -2.48 -10.43
C PHE A 52 5.34 -1.44 -11.56
N THR A 53 6.55 -1.10 -12.02
CA THR A 53 6.74 -0.20 -13.16
C THR A 53 6.24 -0.78 -14.47
N ARG A 54 6.23 -2.10 -14.65
CA ARG A 54 5.56 -2.74 -15.79
C ARG A 54 4.05 -2.60 -15.66
N TRP A 55 3.50 -2.97 -14.50
CA TRP A 55 2.07 -2.86 -14.22
C TRP A 55 1.53 -1.44 -14.45
N LEU A 56 2.25 -0.41 -14.01
CA LEU A 56 1.90 0.98 -14.30
C LEU A 56 1.88 1.28 -15.82
N ARG A 57 2.89 0.83 -16.58
CA ARG A 57 2.94 1.02 -18.04
C ARG A 57 1.80 0.30 -18.75
N ASP A 58 1.50 -0.92 -18.32
CA ASP A 58 0.43 -1.75 -18.91
C ASP A 58 -0.95 -1.10 -18.70
N ASN A 59 -1.12 -0.32 -17.62
CA ASN A 59 -2.29 0.49 -17.33
C ASN A 59 -2.21 1.94 -17.87
N GLY A 60 -1.23 2.25 -18.71
CA GLY A 60 -1.09 3.55 -19.37
C GLY A 60 -0.58 4.69 -18.47
N GLU A 61 -0.11 4.39 -17.26
CA GLU A 61 0.44 5.37 -16.34
C GLU A 61 1.86 5.78 -16.72
N ARG A 62 2.22 7.03 -16.41
CA ARG A 62 3.58 7.53 -16.61
C ARG A 62 4.46 7.00 -15.49
N VAL A 63 5.55 6.35 -15.87
CA VAL A 63 6.48 5.75 -14.92
C VAL A 63 7.79 6.52 -14.87
N PRO A 64 8.35 6.76 -13.67
CA PRO A 64 9.69 7.31 -13.56
C PRO A 64 10.73 6.41 -14.25
N ASP A 65 11.74 7.01 -14.86
CA ASP A 65 12.90 6.27 -15.37
C ASP A 65 13.79 5.88 -14.18
N PHE A 66 13.65 4.64 -13.70
CA PHE A 66 14.53 4.10 -12.67
C PHE A 66 15.88 3.73 -13.29
N VAL A 67 16.94 4.43 -12.88
CA VAL A 67 18.30 4.22 -13.36
C VAL A 67 19.17 3.79 -12.18
N GLY A 68 19.16 2.50 -11.86
CA GLY A 68 20.11 1.93 -10.90
C GLY A 68 19.63 0.67 -10.19
N ASP A 69 20.60 -0.16 -9.81
CA ASP A 69 20.40 -1.39 -9.02
C ASP A 69 20.71 -1.17 -7.53
N ASN A 70 21.04 0.07 -7.13
CA ASN A 70 21.49 0.40 -5.79
C ASN A 70 20.32 0.84 -4.92
N TRP A 71 19.77 -0.09 -4.13
CA TRP A 71 18.70 0.18 -3.16
C TRP A 71 19.28 0.22 -1.75
N TYR A 72 18.90 1.21 -0.95
CA TYR A 72 19.39 1.36 0.43
C TYR A 72 18.30 1.83 1.38
N GLU A 73 18.33 1.29 2.59
CA GLU A 73 17.45 1.68 3.68
C GLU A 73 17.75 3.12 4.10
N VAL A 74 16.73 3.98 4.08
CA VAL A 74 16.83 5.38 4.54
C VAL A 74 16.15 5.60 5.89
N GLU A 75 15.16 4.78 6.21
CA GLU A 75 14.40 4.90 7.46
C GLU A 75 13.79 3.56 7.85
N ARG A 76 13.68 3.35 9.16
CA ARG A 76 13.11 2.15 9.75
C ARG A 76 12.22 2.50 10.92
N ALA A 77 11.05 1.89 10.95
CA ALA A 77 10.11 2.05 12.06
C ALA A 77 9.27 0.78 12.24
N PRO A 78 8.95 0.37 13.48
CA PRO A 78 8.03 -0.73 13.71
C PRO A 78 6.58 -0.26 13.54
N ALA A 79 5.70 -1.15 13.10
CA ALA A 79 4.28 -1.02 13.36
C ALA A 79 4.04 -1.02 14.88
N ARG A 80 3.03 -0.29 15.35
CA ARG A 80 2.78 -0.09 16.79
C ARG A 80 1.37 -0.46 17.16
N GLU A 81 1.19 -1.11 18.30
CA GLU A 81 -0.13 -1.27 18.90
C GLU A 81 -0.72 0.09 19.31
N SER A 82 -1.98 0.30 18.97
CA SER A 82 -2.71 1.53 19.27
C SER A 82 -4.17 1.22 19.61
N GLU A 83 -4.89 2.22 20.14
CA GLU A 83 -6.32 2.08 20.38
C GLU A 83 -7.06 1.91 19.03
N GLY A 84 -7.70 0.75 18.85
CA GLY A 84 -8.32 0.37 17.58
C GLY A 84 -7.51 -0.63 16.73
N GLY A 85 -6.33 -1.05 17.21
CA GLY A 85 -5.53 -2.12 16.60
C GLY A 85 -4.12 -1.68 16.24
N ARG A 86 -3.47 -2.52 15.43
CA ARG A 86 -2.10 -2.33 14.99
C ARG A 86 -2.01 -1.21 13.96
N ARG A 87 -1.28 -0.14 14.30
CA ARG A 87 -1.05 1.01 13.43
C ARG A 87 0.25 0.81 12.66
N ARG A 88 0.14 0.88 11.33
CA ARG A 88 1.28 0.82 10.40
C ARG A 88 2.22 2.02 10.59
N ALA A 89 3.50 1.79 10.31
CA ALA A 89 4.54 2.79 10.46
C ALA A 89 4.32 4.00 9.53
N SER A 90 4.63 5.18 10.07
CA SER A 90 4.82 6.42 9.32
C SER A 90 6.30 6.71 9.20
N PHE A 91 6.73 7.18 8.03
CA PHE A 91 8.10 7.62 7.78
C PHE A 91 8.17 9.13 7.58
N THR A 92 9.36 9.73 7.67
CA THR A 92 9.55 11.18 7.54
C THR A 92 8.95 11.72 6.23
N LEU A 93 9.07 10.98 5.12
CA LEU A 93 8.49 11.39 3.84
C LEU A 93 6.95 11.41 3.88
N ASP A 94 6.33 10.55 4.68
CA ASP A 94 4.87 10.48 4.84
C ASP A 94 4.28 11.73 5.50
N GLU A 95 5.10 12.52 6.21
CA GLU A 95 4.70 13.78 6.85
C GLU A 95 4.60 14.94 5.84
N LEU A 96 5.13 14.76 4.63
CA LEU A 96 5.05 15.77 3.58
C LEU A 96 3.80 15.52 2.72
N PRO A 97 2.89 16.50 2.62
CA PRO A 97 1.72 16.35 1.75
C PRO A 97 2.17 16.15 0.29
N PRO A 98 1.45 15.32 -0.49
CA PRO A 98 1.65 15.29 -1.94
C PRO A 98 1.36 16.64 -2.58
N SER A 99 2.02 16.90 -3.71
CA SER A 99 1.51 17.89 -4.68
C SER A 99 0.17 17.43 -5.28
N ASP A 100 -0.60 18.36 -5.84
CA ASP A 100 -1.89 18.04 -6.47
C ASP A 100 -1.74 17.00 -7.61
N ASP A 101 -0.66 17.09 -8.40
CA ASP A 101 -0.37 16.15 -9.50
C ASP A 101 0.00 14.76 -8.99
N GLU A 102 0.81 14.68 -7.92
CA GLU A 102 1.13 13.41 -7.24
C GLU A 102 -0.15 12.79 -6.68
N TYR A 103 -0.95 13.56 -5.97
CA TYR A 103 -2.19 13.10 -5.35
C TYR A 103 -3.16 12.55 -6.40
N ALA A 104 -3.43 13.31 -7.47
CA ALA A 104 -4.28 12.84 -8.55
C ALA A 104 -3.75 11.56 -9.19
N THR A 105 -2.43 11.41 -9.30
CA THR A 105 -1.79 10.21 -9.83
C THR A 105 -1.95 9.01 -8.91
N TRP A 106 -1.73 9.18 -7.61
CA TRP A 106 -1.83 8.08 -6.66
C TRP A 106 -3.28 7.68 -6.39
N MET A 107 -4.25 8.58 -6.52
CA MET A 107 -5.67 8.22 -6.50
C MET A 107 -6.01 7.28 -7.68
N ARG A 108 -5.49 7.54 -8.88
CA ARG A 108 -5.64 6.59 -10.00
C ARG A 108 -4.94 5.26 -9.74
N TRP A 109 -3.75 5.28 -9.14
CA TRP A 109 -3.05 4.03 -8.79
C TRP A 109 -3.79 3.23 -7.72
N LEU A 110 -4.47 3.89 -6.78
CA LEU A 110 -5.35 3.25 -5.82
C LEU A 110 -6.54 2.58 -6.50
N GLU A 111 -7.19 3.27 -7.44
CA GLU A 111 -8.28 2.68 -8.23
C GLU A 111 -7.81 1.43 -8.99
N LEU A 112 -6.69 1.52 -9.71
CA LEU A 112 -6.11 0.37 -10.43
C LEU A 112 -5.75 -0.79 -9.49
N ALA A 113 -5.17 -0.51 -8.32
CA ALA A 113 -4.83 -1.57 -7.34
C ALA A 113 -6.08 -2.28 -6.80
N ARG A 114 -7.19 -1.54 -6.65
CA ARG A 114 -8.47 -2.13 -6.24
C ARG A 114 -9.10 -2.97 -7.34
N GLU A 115 -8.98 -2.55 -8.60
CA GLU A 115 -9.38 -3.35 -9.75
C GLU A 115 -8.61 -4.67 -9.83
N GLU A 116 -7.29 -4.64 -9.63
CA GLU A 116 -6.43 -5.83 -9.58
C GLU A 116 -6.89 -6.84 -8.52
N LEU A 117 -7.28 -6.33 -7.34
CA LEU A 117 -7.78 -7.16 -6.26
C LEU A 117 -9.20 -7.67 -6.52
N ALA A 118 -10.10 -6.85 -7.03
CA ALA A 118 -11.42 -7.30 -7.45
C ALA A 118 -11.33 -8.45 -8.48
N GLU A 119 -10.46 -8.29 -9.48
CA GLU A 119 -10.22 -9.32 -10.49
C GLU A 119 -9.60 -10.59 -9.90
N ALA A 120 -8.72 -10.46 -8.89
CA ALA A 120 -8.15 -11.60 -8.19
C ALA A 120 -9.19 -12.33 -7.31
N LEU A 121 -10.10 -11.59 -6.65
CA LEU A 121 -11.21 -12.15 -5.87
C LEU A 121 -12.20 -12.92 -6.76
N ASP A 122 -12.48 -12.41 -7.96
CA ASP A 122 -13.39 -13.06 -8.92
C ASP A 122 -12.84 -14.39 -9.45
N ARG A 123 -11.52 -14.55 -9.47
CA ARG A 123 -10.84 -15.74 -10.01
C ARG A 123 -10.36 -16.72 -8.94
N GLY A 124 -10.11 -16.24 -7.73
CA GLY A 124 -9.51 -17.00 -6.63
C GLY A 124 -10.54 -17.50 -5.61
N ASP A 125 -10.03 -18.17 -4.58
CA ASP A 125 -10.78 -18.47 -3.35
C ASP A 125 -10.47 -17.40 -2.30
N PRO A 126 -11.43 -16.52 -1.95
CA PRO A 126 -11.18 -15.46 -0.98
C PRO A 126 -10.78 -15.98 0.41
N THR A 127 -11.13 -17.22 0.75
CA THR A 127 -10.76 -17.82 2.04
C THR A 127 -9.25 -18.02 2.18
N ALA A 128 -8.53 -18.15 1.06
CA ALA A 128 -7.08 -18.28 1.05
C ALA A 128 -6.36 -17.00 1.52
N ALA A 129 -7.01 -15.84 1.44
CA ALA A 129 -6.47 -14.56 1.88
C ALA A 129 -7.30 -13.90 3.00
N ALA A 130 -8.24 -14.62 3.63
CA ALA A 130 -9.22 -14.05 4.56
C ALA A 130 -8.59 -13.16 5.65
N GLY A 131 -7.52 -13.62 6.30
CA GLY A 131 -6.84 -12.85 7.34
C GLY A 131 -6.21 -11.54 6.83
N LEU A 132 -5.74 -11.53 5.58
CA LEU A 132 -5.20 -10.33 4.94
C LEU A 132 -6.33 -9.37 4.53
N LEU A 133 -7.43 -9.89 3.99
CA LEU A 133 -8.60 -9.08 3.63
C LEU A 133 -9.23 -8.42 4.87
N ASP A 134 -9.35 -9.15 5.98
CA ASP A 134 -9.82 -8.61 7.28
C ASP A 134 -8.84 -7.56 7.86
N ALA A 135 -7.55 -7.68 7.59
CA ALA A 135 -6.57 -6.68 8.00
C ALA A 135 -6.72 -5.39 7.18
N ILE A 136 -6.92 -5.51 5.86
CA ILE A 136 -7.16 -4.37 4.95
C ILE A 136 -8.44 -3.63 5.35
N GLU A 137 -9.56 -4.34 5.54
CA GLU A 137 -10.84 -3.76 5.96
C GLU A 137 -10.67 -2.90 7.23
N ARG A 138 -10.03 -3.46 8.27
CA ARG A 138 -9.80 -2.75 9.53
C ARG A 138 -8.91 -1.53 9.36
N GLN A 139 -7.89 -1.64 8.51
CA GLN A 139 -6.95 -0.55 8.24
C GLN A 139 -7.63 0.60 7.48
N ASP A 140 -8.44 0.29 6.46
CA ASP A 140 -9.20 1.28 5.69
C ASP A 140 -10.19 2.04 6.58
N VAL A 141 -10.91 1.33 7.45
CA VAL A 141 -11.81 1.96 8.44
C VAL A 141 -11.03 2.85 9.42
N ALA A 142 -9.83 2.46 9.83
CA ALA A 142 -8.99 3.28 10.68
C ALA A 142 -8.51 4.55 9.95
N PHE A 143 -8.15 4.44 8.67
CA PHE A 143 -7.77 5.60 7.86
C PHE A 143 -8.93 6.56 7.61
N VAL A 144 -10.15 6.06 7.35
CA VAL A 144 -11.35 6.91 7.26
C VAL A 144 -11.51 7.77 8.51
N ARG A 145 -11.35 7.17 9.70
CA ARG A 145 -11.43 7.90 10.97
C ARG A 145 -10.29 8.90 11.14
N GLU A 146 -9.08 8.54 10.73
CA GLU A 146 -7.91 9.43 10.79
C GLU A 146 -8.08 10.67 9.89
N LEU A 147 -8.73 10.51 8.74
CA LEU A 147 -9.10 11.61 7.84
C LEU A 147 -10.30 12.43 8.34
N GLY A 148 -10.85 12.10 9.52
CA GLY A 148 -12.02 12.77 10.09
C GLY A 148 -13.35 12.37 9.45
N GLY A 149 -13.36 11.33 8.62
CA GLY A 149 -14.55 10.76 8.01
C GLY A 149 -15.38 9.92 8.97
N GLN A 150 -16.65 9.72 8.62
CA GLN A 150 -17.52 8.78 9.35
C GLN A 150 -17.19 7.36 8.90
N ALA A 151 -16.87 6.48 9.86
CA ALA A 151 -16.66 5.07 9.55
C ALA A 151 -17.90 4.47 8.87
N PRO A 152 -17.73 3.66 7.81
CA PRO A 152 -18.86 3.12 7.06
C PRO A 152 -19.63 2.08 7.88
N GLU A 153 -20.90 1.89 7.54
CA GLU A 153 -21.72 0.82 8.11
C GLU A 153 -21.32 -0.52 7.47
N LEU A 154 -20.65 -1.37 8.25
CA LEU A 154 -20.16 -2.66 7.78
C LEU A 154 -21.31 -3.67 7.63
N ARG A 155 -21.26 -4.43 6.54
CA ARG A 155 -22.19 -5.53 6.22
C ARG A 155 -21.80 -6.83 6.94
N ASP A 156 -22.62 -7.87 6.82
CA ASP A 156 -22.31 -9.19 7.41
C ASP A 156 -21.37 -10.02 6.51
N ASP A 157 -21.44 -9.84 5.18
CA ASP A 157 -20.61 -10.58 4.24
C ASP A 157 -19.17 -9.99 4.16
N PRO A 158 -18.10 -10.81 4.29
CA PRO A 158 -16.73 -10.32 4.34
C PRO A 158 -16.27 -9.53 3.10
N ILE A 159 -16.72 -9.93 1.91
CA ILE A 159 -16.31 -9.29 0.66
C ILE A 159 -17.03 -7.95 0.51
N ASP A 160 -18.31 -7.96 0.83
CA ASP A 160 -19.13 -6.75 0.90
C ASP A 160 -18.60 -5.72 1.91
N ARG A 161 -18.15 -6.16 3.09
CA ARG A 161 -17.48 -5.26 4.07
C ARG A 161 -16.22 -4.63 3.50
N LEU A 162 -15.40 -5.43 2.82
CA LEU A 162 -14.16 -4.96 2.22
C LEU A 162 -14.42 -3.87 1.17
N TYR A 163 -15.39 -4.08 0.27
CA TYR A 163 -15.78 -3.07 -0.71
C TYR A 163 -16.31 -1.80 -0.05
N VAL A 164 -17.17 -1.93 0.97
CA VAL A 164 -17.69 -0.79 1.73
C VAL A 164 -16.58 0.01 2.44
N ALA A 165 -15.59 -0.68 3.02
CA ALA A 165 -14.45 -0.02 3.66
C ALA A 165 -13.60 0.76 2.65
N ARG A 166 -13.35 0.18 1.48
CA ARG A 166 -12.60 0.80 0.38
C ARG A 166 -13.29 2.03 -0.18
N ASP A 167 -14.58 1.92 -0.50
CA ASP A 167 -15.37 3.03 -1.01
C ASP A 167 -15.34 4.19 0.00
N GLY A 168 -15.58 3.87 1.29
CA GLY A 168 -15.46 4.85 2.37
C GLY A 168 -14.08 5.51 2.46
N LEU A 169 -13.00 4.75 2.23
CA LEU A 169 -11.65 5.31 2.21
C LEU A 169 -11.42 6.22 1.00
N THR A 170 -11.91 5.88 -0.19
CA THR A 170 -11.80 6.77 -1.36
C THR A 170 -12.56 8.07 -1.12
N ASP A 171 -13.79 7.99 -0.66
CA ASP A 171 -14.60 9.17 -0.35
C ASP A 171 -13.93 10.06 0.69
N ALA A 172 -13.33 9.46 1.72
CA ALA A 172 -12.61 10.18 2.77
C ALA A 172 -11.34 10.86 2.23
N LEU A 173 -10.58 10.19 1.36
CA LEU A 173 -9.41 10.76 0.70
C LEU A 173 -9.80 11.95 -0.18
N GLU A 174 -10.82 11.78 -1.03
CA GLU A 174 -11.33 12.84 -1.89
C GLU A 174 -11.82 14.07 -1.10
N ALA A 175 -12.52 13.84 0.01
CA ALA A 175 -13.00 14.91 0.88
C ALA A 175 -11.86 15.64 1.61
N ALA A 176 -10.82 14.91 2.03
CA ALA A 176 -9.66 15.46 2.73
C ALA A 176 -8.74 16.27 1.80
N GLY A 177 -8.53 15.78 0.58
CA GLY A 177 -7.65 16.39 -0.41
C GLY A 177 -6.15 16.25 -0.09
N PRO A 178 -5.28 16.74 -0.99
CA PRO A 178 -3.84 16.47 -0.95
C PRO A 178 -3.10 17.07 0.25
N MET A 179 -3.63 18.13 0.85
CA MET A 179 -2.95 18.87 1.93
C MET A 179 -3.21 18.30 3.33
N GLN A 180 -4.08 17.30 3.45
CA GLN A 180 -4.38 16.69 4.73
C GLN A 180 -3.19 15.83 5.22
N ASP A 181 -2.85 15.98 6.49
CA ASP A 181 -1.80 15.20 7.14
C ASP A 181 -2.06 13.69 6.99
N GLY A 182 -1.01 12.96 6.60
CA GLY A 182 -1.05 11.49 6.50
C GLY A 182 -1.58 10.93 5.18
N VAL A 183 -2.10 11.76 4.26
CA VAL A 183 -2.61 11.29 2.95
C VAL A 183 -1.58 10.48 2.16
N ARG A 184 -0.32 10.93 2.12
CA ARG A 184 0.78 10.18 1.47
C ARG A 184 0.93 8.77 2.08
N ARG A 185 0.91 8.67 3.41
CA ARG A 185 1.02 7.40 4.13
C ARG A 185 -0.12 6.46 3.75
N ILE A 186 -1.34 6.99 3.79
CA ILE A 186 -2.57 6.24 3.55
C ILE A 186 -2.56 5.67 2.13
N LEU A 187 -2.26 6.50 1.13
CA LEU A 187 -2.15 6.07 -0.26
C LEU A 187 -1.05 5.02 -0.46
N ARG A 188 0.14 5.24 0.11
CA ARG A 188 1.24 4.26 0.05
C ARG A 188 0.83 2.89 0.58
N LEU A 189 0.14 2.86 1.71
CA LEU A 189 -0.24 1.62 2.40
C LEU A 189 -1.42 0.94 1.69
N ALA A 190 -2.48 1.68 1.37
CA ALA A 190 -3.67 1.12 0.72
C ALA A 190 -3.34 0.46 -0.63
N ILE A 191 -2.57 1.15 -1.49
CA ILE A 191 -2.12 0.59 -2.77
C ILE A 191 -1.27 -0.68 -2.54
N ALA A 192 -0.35 -0.65 -1.57
CA ALA A 192 0.54 -1.77 -1.29
C ALA A 192 -0.23 -3.00 -0.80
N ASP A 193 -1.20 -2.80 0.09
CA ASP A 193 -1.96 -3.89 0.69
C ASP A 193 -2.94 -4.51 -0.32
N ASP A 194 -3.59 -3.71 -1.18
CA ASP A 194 -4.45 -4.21 -2.25
C ASP A 194 -3.67 -5.06 -3.25
N LEU A 195 -2.51 -4.58 -3.72
CA LEU A 195 -1.67 -5.36 -4.64
C LEU A 195 -1.11 -6.61 -3.96
N ARG A 196 -0.75 -6.55 -2.68
CA ARG A 196 -0.30 -7.73 -1.92
C ARG A 196 -1.41 -8.78 -1.83
N ALA A 197 -2.65 -8.37 -1.55
CA ALA A 197 -3.77 -9.30 -1.49
C ALA A 197 -4.09 -9.90 -2.86
N ALA A 198 -4.01 -9.12 -3.93
CA ALA A 198 -4.17 -9.62 -5.30
C ALA A 198 -3.10 -10.67 -5.64
N ASP A 199 -1.83 -10.39 -5.31
CA ASP A 199 -0.72 -11.31 -5.50
C ASP A 199 -0.90 -12.61 -4.68
N ALA A 200 -1.36 -12.51 -3.44
CA ALA A 200 -1.62 -13.66 -2.58
C ALA A 200 -2.74 -14.56 -3.12
N LEU A 201 -3.86 -13.98 -3.58
CA LEU A 201 -4.97 -14.72 -4.17
C LEU A 201 -4.53 -15.45 -5.45
N ARG A 202 -3.75 -14.78 -6.31
CA ARG A 202 -3.24 -15.36 -7.56
C ARG A 202 -2.25 -16.50 -7.34
N ALA A 203 -1.49 -16.48 -6.25
CA ALA A 203 -0.57 -17.57 -5.91
C ALA A 203 -1.30 -18.86 -5.50
N THR A 204 -2.61 -18.78 -5.21
CA THR A 204 -3.44 -19.91 -4.77
C THR A 204 -4.41 -20.43 -5.84
N ALA A 205 -4.56 -19.70 -6.96
CA ALA A 205 -5.38 -20.06 -8.11
C ALA A 205 -4.63 -20.98 -9.10
#